data_AF-A0A2G1WHR8-F1
#
_entry.id   AF-A0A2G1WHR8-F1
#
_cell.length_a   1.000
_cell.length_b   1.000
_cell.length_c   1.000
_cell.angle_alpha   90.00
_cell.angle_beta   90.00
_cell.angle_gamma   90.00
#
_symmetry.space_group_name_H-M   'P 1'
#
loop_
_entity.id
_entity.type
_entity.pdbx_description
1 polymer ?
#
loop_
_entity_poly.entity_id
_entity_poly.type
_entity_poly.pdbx_seq_one_letter_code
_entity_poly.pdbx_strand_id
1 'polypeptide(L)'
;MAEKGAYSPGCVKSKFESWSEALRSIGHTPNFRDDISAADLITDINTIAETLGRPPTSIEHRDRGEYVVKHMQNTFGSWNEALEAAGYEPHCEKGISKTKLIQEIHNVVELLGRVPTDGEIDEHGQFSSKCYYRRWDGWEAAVREAGYEPVSSASGARNCNWKENPAHEWRDYGENWKDQRKKALKRDGFGCQTPGCARSQADHQVEFGTGLHIHHIRPLSSFSDNGETVDFERVNRLENLVTVCVKHHHLWERASPLRLDTR
;
A
#
# COMPACT_ATOMS: atom_id res chain seq x y z
N MET A 1 32.55 5.30 -18.76
CA MET A 1 33.23 4.20 -19.50
C MET A 1 32.87 4.16 -20.98
N ALA A 2 31.69 4.60 -21.42
CA ALA A 2 31.33 4.62 -22.85
C ALA A 2 32.23 5.53 -23.72
N GLU A 3 32.89 6.54 -23.14
CA GLU A 3 33.68 7.52 -23.91
C GLU A 3 35.20 7.43 -23.79
N LYS A 4 35.79 6.68 -22.84
CA LYS A 4 37.27 6.68 -22.62
C LYS A 4 37.89 5.33 -22.19
N GLY A 5 37.16 4.22 -22.22
CA GLY A 5 37.68 2.91 -21.81
C GLY A 5 38.23 2.10 -22.99
N ALA A 6 39.42 1.50 -22.84
CA ALA A 6 40.02 0.61 -23.85
C ALA A 6 39.26 -0.74 -24.02
N TYR A 7 38.32 -1.04 -23.12
CA TYR A 7 37.50 -2.25 -23.13
C TYR A 7 36.04 -1.91 -22.85
N SER A 8 35.12 -2.63 -23.51
CA SER A 8 33.68 -2.45 -23.31
C SER A 8 33.23 -2.97 -21.93
N PRO A 9 32.16 -2.41 -21.35
CA PRO A 9 31.59 -2.91 -20.08
C PRO A 9 31.24 -4.40 -20.11
N GLY A 10 30.84 -4.93 -21.28
CA GLY A 10 30.56 -6.35 -21.48
C GLY A 10 31.80 -7.24 -21.40
N CYS A 11 32.96 -6.76 -21.85
CA CYS A 11 34.23 -7.48 -21.76
C CYS A 11 34.68 -7.67 -20.31
N VAL A 12 34.44 -6.66 -19.46
CA VAL A 12 34.76 -6.74 -18.03
C VAL A 12 33.80 -7.66 -17.29
N LYS A 13 32.49 -7.59 -17.57
CA LYS A 13 31.47 -8.47 -16.99
C LYS A 13 31.72 -9.95 -17.32
N SER A 14 32.20 -10.25 -18.54
CA SER A 14 32.55 -11.61 -18.96
C SER A 14 33.76 -12.20 -18.24
N LYS A 15 34.67 -11.37 -17.72
CA LYS A 15 35.95 -11.82 -17.13
C LYS A 15 35.98 -11.78 -15.61
N PHE A 16 35.18 -10.89 -14.99
CA PHE A 16 35.19 -10.66 -13.54
C PHE A 16 33.82 -10.83 -12.87
N GLU A 17 32.81 -11.35 -13.58
CA GLU A 17 31.41 -11.54 -13.14
C GLU A 17 30.65 -10.24 -12.82
N SER A 18 31.30 -9.25 -12.22
CA SER A 18 30.78 -7.91 -11.96
C SER A 18 31.89 -6.83 -12.03
N TRP A 19 31.48 -5.57 -12.15
CA TRP A 19 32.42 -4.45 -12.18
C TRP A 19 33.07 -4.19 -10.82
N SER A 20 32.34 -4.48 -9.74
CA SER A 20 32.81 -4.38 -8.36
C SER A 20 33.96 -5.34 -8.09
N GLU A 21 33.89 -6.56 -8.62
CA GLU A 21 34.95 -7.55 -8.47
C GLU A 21 36.21 -7.19 -9.28
N ALA A 22 36.02 -6.64 -10.49
CA ALA A 22 37.13 -6.12 -11.27
C ALA A 22 37.86 -4.98 -10.53
N LEU A 23 37.14 -4.06 -9.87
CA LEU A 23 37.71 -2.97 -9.08
C LEU A 23 38.45 -3.49 -7.83
N ARG A 24 37.90 -4.49 -7.13
CA ARG A 24 38.58 -5.16 -6.00
C ARG A 24 39.88 -5.85 -6.44
N SER A 25 39.88 -6.50 -7.60
CA SER A 25 41.08 -7.20 -8.14
C SER A 25 42.25 -6.26 -8.45
N ILE A 26 41.99 -4.97 -8.64
CA ILE A 26 43.00 -3.93 -8.87
C ILE A 26 43.23 -3.03 -7.65
N GLY A 27 42.72 -3.42 -6.47
CA GLY A 27 42.93 -2.71 -5.21
C GLY A 27 42.14 -1.41 -5.05
N HIS A 28 41.09 -1.20 -5.85
CA HIS A 28 40.19 -0.06 -5.72
C HIS A 28 38.89 -0.44 -5.01
N THR A 29 38.44 0.40 -4.08
CA THR A 29 37.14 0.27 -3.41
C THR A 29 36.02 0.75 -4.34
N PRO A 30 35.05 -0.10 -4.72
CA PRO A 30 33.90 0.31 -5.52
C PRO A 30 33.08 1.37 -4.78
N ASN A 31 32.68 2.44 -5.49
CA ASN A 31 31.86 3.53 -4.94
C ASN A 31 30.35 3.23 -4.94
N PHE A 32 29.97 2.00 -5.27
CA PHE A 32 28.62 1.45 -5.19
C PHE A 32 28.72 0.13 -4.42
N ARG A 33 28.17 0.11 -3.20
CA ARG A 33 28.07 -1.12 -2.38
C ARG A 33 26.85 -1.90 -2.85
N ASP A 34 27.05 -2.76 -3.84
CA ASP A 34 26.06 -3.78 -4.25
C ASP A 34 26.03 -4.97 -3.26
N ASP A 35 26.78 -4.91 -2.15
CA ASP A 35 26.96 -5.98 -1.17
C ASP A 35 26.26 -5.75 0.16
N ILE A 36 25.34 -4.77 0.25
CA ILE A 36 24.53 -4.62 1.45
C ILE A 36 23.52 -5.78 1.48
N SER A 37 23.78 -6.77 2.32
CA SER A 37 22.90 -7.92 2.41
C SER A 37 21.63 -7.56 3.20
N ALA A 38 20.55 -8.30 2.95
CA ALA A 38 19.35 -8.20 3.77
C ALA A 38 19.66 -8.43 5.26
N ALA A 39 20.66 -9.28 5.57
CA ALA A 39 21.09 -9.53 6.94
C ALA A 39 21.75 -8.29 7.58
N ASP A 40 22.59 -7.55 6.85
CA ASP A 40 23.24 -6.34 7.35
C ASP A 40 22.22 -5.25 7.68
N LEU A 41 21.18 -5.13 6.83
CA LEU A 41 20.07 -4.19 7.05
C LEU A 41 19.24 -4.57 8.28
N ILE A 42 19.01 -5.86 8.52
CA ILE A 42 18.32 -6.36 9.72
C ILE A 42 19.17 -6.11 10.97
N THR A 43 20.49 -6.33 10.90
CA THR A 43 21.42 -6.07 12.00
C THR A 43 21.45 -4.59 12.38
N ASP A 44 21.42 -3.68 11.41
CA ASP A 44 21.34 -2.24 11.66
C ASP A 44 20.05 -1.87 12.42
N ILE A 45 18.90 -2.37 11.96
CA ILE A 45 17.60 -2.20 12.63
C ILE A 45 17.66 -2.71 14.08
N ASN A 46 18.18 -3.93 14.30
CA ASN A 46 18.27 -4.53 15.62
C ASN A 46 19.20 -3.75 16.56
N THR A 47 20.32 -3.24 16.07
CA THR A 47 21.28 -2.46 16.86
C THR A 47 20.65 -1.19 17.42
N ILE A 48 19.88 -0.48 16.59
CA ILE A 48 19.15 0.71 17.04
C ILE A 48 18.00 0.31 17.97
N ALA A 49 17.33 -0.81 17.68
CA ALA A 49 16.24 -1.31 18.52
C ALA A 49 16.72 -1.66 19.94
N GLU A 50 17.88 -2.30 20.08
CA GLU A 50 18.52 -2.60 21.36
C GLU A 50 18.85 -1.31 22.14
N THR A 51 19.35 -0.30 21.45
CA THR A 51 19.64 1.01 22.05
C THR A 51 18.37 1.72 22.54
N LEU A 52 17.26 1.56 21.82
CA LEU A 52 15.97 2.18 22.13
C LEU A 52 15.11 1.34 23.09
N GLY A 53 15.43 0.06 23.30
CA GLY A 53 14.57 -0.90 23.98
C GLY A 53 13.26 -1.21 23.25
N ARG A 54 13.13 -0.79 21.98
CA ARG A 54 11.95 -0.98 21.13
C ARG A 54 12.33 -0.86 19.65
N PRO A 55 11.53 -1.38 18.71
CA PRO A 55 11.79 -1.20 17.28
C PRO A 55 11.93 0.29 16.92
N PRO A 56 12.94 0.68 16.13
CA PRO A 56 13.11 2.06 15.71
C PRO A 56 12.02 2.47 14.74
N THR A 57 11.66 3.75 14.76
CA THR A 57 10.89 4.34 13.66
C THR A 57 11.78 4.62 12.45
N SER A 58 11.19 4.84 11.28
CA SER A 58 11.93 5.17 10.06
C SER A 58 12.76 6.46 10.21
N ILE A 59 12.27 7.43 10.99
CA ILE A 59 12.96 8.68 11.31
C ILE A 59 14.14 8.40 12.27
N GLU A 60 13.90 7.65 13.34
CA GLU A 60 14.95 7.31 14.30
C GLU A 60 16.07 6.49 13.65
N HIS A 61 15.73 5.60 12.72
CA HIS A 61 16.71 4.88 11.94
C HIS A 61 17.42 5.78 10.93
N ARG A 62 16.73 6.73 10.29
CA ARG A 62 17.39 7.70 9.40
C ARG A 62 18.46 8.51 10.15
N ASP A 63 18.18 8.89 11.38
CA ASP A 63 19.07 9.75 12.17
C ASP A 63 20.23 8.98 12.82
N ARG A 64 20.07 7.68 13.07
CA ARG A 64 21.00 6.87 13.89
C ARG A 64 21.55 5.62 13.21
N GLY A 65 20.94 5.20 12.11
CA GLY A 65 21.29 3.97 11.41
C GLY A 65 22.51 4.12 10.53
N GLU A 66 23.21 3.02 10.36
CA GLU A 66 24.37 2.94 9.48
C GLU A 66 23.96 3.03 8.01
N TYR A 67 22.79 2.48 7.66
CA TYR A 67 22.27 2.48 6.31
C TYR A 67 21.07 3.43 6.15
N VAL A 68 20.97 4.02 4.96
CA VAL A 68 19.79 4.83 4.62
C VAL A 68 18.56 3.93 4.51
N VAL A 69 17.44 4.41 5.04
CA VAL A 69 16.11 3.74 5.01
C VAL A 69 15.74 3.24 3.61
N LYS A 70 16.21 3.90 2.56
CA LYS A 70 16.00 3.51 1.16
C LYS A 70 16.61 2.15 0.81
N HIS A 71 17.72 1.73 1.43
CA HIS A 71 18.28 0.39 1.22
C HIS A 71 17.35 -0.69 1.80
N MET A 72 16.75 -0.43 2.96
CA MET A 72 15.74 -1.31 3.55
C MET A 72 14.49 -1.38 2.66
N GLN A 73 13.96 -0.24 2.22
CA GLN A 73 12.79 -0.19 1.36
C GLN A 73 13.04 -0.91 0.02
N ASN A 74 14.18 -0.69 -0.62
CA ASN A 74 14.50 -1.36 -1.89
C ASN A 74 14.67 -2.88 -1.73
N THR A 75 15.11 -3.34 -0.56
CA THR A 75 15.37 -4.76 -0.29
C THR A 75 14.12 -5.50 0.16
N PHE A 76 13.31 -4.88 1.02
CA PHE A 76 12.17 -5.50 1.69
C PHE A 76 10.80 -5.03 1.17
N GLY A 77 10.76 -3.99 0.33
CA GLY A 77 9.54 -3.35 -0.19
C GLY A 77 9.19 -2.07 0.57
N SER A 78 9.16 -2.13 1.90
CA SER A 78 8.81 -1.01 2.77
C SER A 78 9.56 -1.07 4.10
N TRP A 79 9.51 0.04 4.86
CA TRP A 79 10.09 0.08 6.21
C TRP A 79 9.43 -0.92 7.18
N ASN A 80 8.11 -1.08 7.07
CA ASN A 80 7.38 -2.04 7.90
C ASN A 80 7.71 -3.49 7.53
N GLU A 81 7.88 -3.80 6.24
CA GLU A 81 8.37 -5.12 5.82
C GLU A 81 9.81 -5.38 6.27
N ALA A 82 10.65 -4.33 6.35
CA ALA A 82 11.99 -4.45 6.94
C ALA A 82 11.94 -4.72 8.45
N LEU A 83 11.01 -4.11 9.19
CA LEU A 83 10.77 -4.42 10.61
C LEU A 83 10.25 -5.86 10.79
N GLU A 84 9.32 -6.32 9.94
CA GLU A 84 8.85 -7.71 9.94
C GLU A 84 9.98 -8.69 9.67
N ALA A 85 10.84 -8.39 8.69
CA ALA A 85 12.03 -9.18 8.38
C ALA A 85 13.03 -9.22 9.54
N ALA A 86 13.10 -8.16 10.35
CA ALA A 86 13.87 -8.10 11.59
C ALA A 86 13.20 -8.80 12.77
N GLY A 87 12.01 -9.39 12.59
CA GLY A 87 11.27 -10.10 13.64
C GLY A 87 10.47 -9.18 14.57
N TYR A 88 10.29 -7.92 14.20
CA TYR A 88 9.44 -6.98 14.90
C TYR A 88 8.06 -6.92 14.27
N GLU A 89 7.03 -6.77 15.10
CA GLU A 89 5.72 -6.39 14.60
C GLU A 89 5.82 -5.01 13.92
N PRO A 90 5.22 -4.81 12.73
CA PRO A 90 5.03 -3.48 12.16
C PRO A 90 4.50 -2.55 13.23
N HIS A 91 4.90 -1.28 13.21
CA HIS A 91 4.46 -0.32 14.22
C HIS A 91 2.95 -0.06 14.09
N CYS A 92 2.18 -0.93 14.74
CA CYS A 92 0.73 -0.97 14.83
C CYS A 92 0.40 -1.26 16.30
N GLU A 93 0.94 -0.47 17.23
CA GLU A 93 0.61 -0.56 18.66
C GLU A 93 -0.92 -0.62 18.83
N LYS A 94 -1.41 -1.70 19.43
CA LYS A 94 -2.80 -1.77 19.90
C LYS A 94 -2.95 -0.70 20.99
N GLY A 95 -3.78 0.30 20.75
CA GLY A 95 -4.00 1.42 21.68
C GLY A 95 -3.44 2.78 21.28
N ILE A 96 -2.87 2.93 20.06
CA ILE A 96 -2.47 4.26 19.58
C ILE A 96 -3.70 5.20 19.53
N SER A 97 -3.61 6.34 20.21
CA SER A 97 -4.65 7.37 20.20
C SER A 97 -4.71 8.09 18.85
N LYS A 98 -5.89 8.60 18.48
CA LYS A 98 -6.05 9.45 17.29
C LYS A 98 -5.07 10.63 17.31
N THR A 99 -4.85 11.22 18.48
CA THR A 99 -3.92 12.34 18.68
C THR A 99 -2.48 12.02 18.26
N LYS A 100 -1.97 10.82 18.58
CA LYS A 100 -0.60 10.42 18.20
C LYS A 100 -0.45 10.27 16.68
N LEU A 101 -1.48 9.77 16.02
CA LEU A 101 -1.51 9.63 14.55
C LEU A 101 -1.66 10.99 13.85
N ILE A 102 -2.45 11.91 14.42
CA ILE A 102 -2.54 13.30 13.92
C ILE A 102 -1.21 14.02 14.10
N GLN A 103 -0.56 13.89 15.25
CA GLN A 103 0.79 14.44 15.47
C GLN A 103 1.78 13.92 14.43
N GLU A 104 1.65 12.66 14.04
CA GLU A 104 2.52 12.10 13.01
C GLU A 104 2.26 12.71 11.63
N ILE A 105 1.02 13.06 11.29
CA ILE A 105 0.73 13.82 10.06
C ILE A 105 1.47 15.16 10.09
N HIS A 106 1.43 15.89 11.21
CA HIS A 106 2.17 17.16 11.36
C HIS A 106 3.67 16.98 11.16
N ASN A 107 4.28 15.96 11.77
CA ASN A 107 5.72 15.69 11.65
C ASN A 107 6.12 15.46 10.19
N VAL A 108 5.34 14.67 9.45
CA VAL A 108 5.64 14.38 8.04
C VAL A 108 5.34 15.57 7.14
N VAL A 109 4.36 16.41 7.48
CA VAL A 109 4.16 17.71 6.81
C VAL A 109 5.37 18.61 6.96
N GLU A 110 5.93 18.73 8.16
CA GLU A 110 7.15 19.51 8.41
C GLU A 110 8.33 18.97 7.63
N LEU A 111 8.48 17.65 7.58
CA LEU A 111 9.55 16.98 6.82
C LEU A 111 9.45 17.24 5.31
N LEU A 112 8.26 17.16 4.74
CA LEU A 112 8.05 17.30 3.29
C LEU A 112 7.81 18.74 2.84
N GLY A 113 7.52 19.64 3.77
CA GLY A 113 7.08 21.01 3.49
C GLY A 113 5.70 21.09 2.82
N ARG A 114 4.95 19.98 2.79
CA ARG A 114 3.62 19.85 2.20
C ARG A 114 2.85 18.71 2.82
N VAL A 115 1.54 18.69 2.57
CA VAL A 115 0.66 17.61 3.04
C VAL A 115 1.08 16.27 2.41
N PRO A 116 1.30 15.21 3.21
CA PRO A 116 1.68 13.90 2.69
C PRO A 116 0.50 13.16 2.05
N THR A 117 0.81 12.31 1.08
CA THR A 117 -0.06 11.23 0.61
C THR A 117 -0.01 10.02 1.56
N ASP A 118 -0.93 9.08 1.38
CA ASP A 118 -0.95 7.81 2.12
C ASP A 118 0.27 6.93 1.83
N GLY A 119 0.76 6.92 0.59
CA GLY A 119 2.04 6.29 0.26
C GLY A 119 3.21 6.95 0.99
N GLU A 120 3.24 8.29 1.02
CA GLU A 120 4.31 9.04 1.69
C GLU A 120 4.28 8.89 3.22
N ILE A 121 3.11 8.68 3.83
CA ILE A 121 3.06 8.35 5.26
C ILE A 121 3.58 6.93 5.52
N ASP A 122 3.36 5.98 4.62
CA ASP A 122 4.00 4.65 4.72
C ASP A 122 5.53 4.73 4.49
N GLU A 123 6.00 5.67 3.67
CA GLU A 123 7.42 5.84 3.35
C GLU A 123 8.21 6.64 4.39
N HIS A 124 7.59 7.65 5.00
CA HIS A 124 8.25 8.63 5.87
C HIS A 124 7.71 8.67 7.28
N GLY A 125 6.50 8.15 7.48
CA GLY A 125 5.85 8.14 8.77
C GLY A 125 6.33 7.01 9.68
N GLN A 126 6.07 7.21 10.97
CA GLN A 126 6.28 6.22 12.03
C GLN A 126 5.23 5.11 12.02
N PHE A 127 4.04 5.38 11.46
CA PHE A 127 2.91 4.46 11.44
C PHE A 127 2.47 4.20 10.01
N SER A 128 2.06 2.95 9.73
CA SER A 128 1.48 2.64 8.43
C SER A 128 0.18 3.42 8.21
N SER A 129 -0.09 3.78 6.95
CA SER A 129 -1.38 4.28 6.45
C SER A 129 -2.56 3.44 6.97
N LYS A 130 -2.39 2.11 7.12
CA LYS A 130 -3.38 1.19 7.70
C LYS A 130 -3.84 1.60 9.10
N CYS A 131 -2.99 2.22 9.93
CA CYS A 131 -3.36 2.73 11.25
C CYS A 131 -4.40 3.85 11.16
N TYR A 132 -4.35 4.62 10.09
CA TYR A 132 -5.28 5.71 9.79
C TYR A 132 -6.60 5.15 9.24
N TYR A 133 -6.55 4.24 8.26
CA TYR A 133 -7.76 3.57 7.72
C TYR A 133 -8.57 2.81 8.79
N ARG A 134 -7.93 2.37 9.89
CA ARG A 134 -8.64 1.71 11.01
C ARG A 134 -9.41 2.68 11.91
N ARG A 135 -9.08 3.98 11.90
CA ARG A 135 -9.60 5.00 12.83
C ARG A 135 -10.35 6.16 12.14
N TRP A 136 -10.14 6.32 10.84
CA TRP A 136 -10.78 7.31 9.97
C TRP A 136 -11.33 6.64 8.72
N ASP A 137 -12.32 7.30 8.10
CA ASP A 137 -12.88 6.91 6.81
C ASP A 137 -11.93 7.33 5.67
N GLY A 138 -10.74 6.72 5.67
CA GLY A 138 -9.67 7.00 4.73
C GLY A 138 -8.64 8.02 5.21
N TRP A 139 -7.52 8.05 4.49
CA TRP A 139 -6.40 8.96 4.73
C TRP A 139 -6.83 10.43 4.73
N GLU A 140 -7.66 10.83 3.76
CA GLU A 140 -8.10 12.21 3.64
C GLU A 140 -8.87 12.71 4.87
N ALA A 141 -9.65 11.85 5.52
CA ALA A 141 -10.36 12.22 6.75
C ALA A 141 -9.40 12.46 7.92
N ALA A 142 -8.31 11.68 8.01
CA ALA A 142 -7.26 11.91 9.00
C ALA A 142 -6.51 13.23 8.74
N VAL A 143 -6.23 13.54 7.48
CA VAL A 143 -5.56 14.79 7.08
C VAL A 143 -6.43 16.02 7.36
N ARG A 144 -7.74 15.93 7.10
CA ARG A 144 -8.71 17.00 7.47
C ARG A 144 -8.79 17.19 8.98
N GLU A 145 -8.80 16.10 9.75
CA GLU A 145 -8.79 16.19 11.23
C GLU A 145 -7.48 16.77 11.77
N ALA A 146 -6.36 16.57 11.06
CA ALA A 146 -5.08 17.23 11.32
C ALA A 146 -5.05 18.72 10.89
N GLY A 147 -6.14 19.26 10.34
CA GLY A 147 -6.26 20.67 9.97
C GLY A 147 -5.65 21.03 8.63
N TYR A 148 -5.37 20.04 7.77
CA TYR A 148 -4.83 20.24 6.44
C TYR A 148 -5.87 19.94 5.35
N GLU A 149 -5.75 20.61 4.20
CA GLU A 149 -6.48 20.21 3.01
C GLU A 149 -5.76 19.00 2.39
N PRO A 150 -6.44 17.85 2.20
CA PRO A 150 -5.83 16.69 1.58
C PRO A 150 -5.28 17.06 0.22
N VAL A 151 -4.08 16.55 -0.09
CA VAL A 151 -3.60 16.58 -1.47
C VAL A 151 -4.56 15.70 -2.25
N SER A 152 -5.52 16.32 -2.94
CA SER A 152 -6.30 15.60 -3.93
C SER A 152 -5.26 15.01 -4.87
N SER A 153 -5.16 13.69 -4.93
CA SER A 153 -4.39 13.05 -5.99
C SER A 153 -4.94 13.64 -7.28
N ALA A 154 -4.13 14.46 -7.96
CA ALA A 154 -4.55 15.05 -9.21
C ALA A 154 -4.87 13.86 -10.11
N SER A 155 -6.15 13.63 -10.36
CA SER A 155 -6.60 12.68 -11.35
C SER A 155 -6.27 13.31 -12.70
N GLY A 156 -5.42 12.67 -13.49
CA GLY A 156 -4.97 13.21 -14.78
C GLY A 156 -3.49 13.59 -14.84
N ALA A 157 -3.13 14.24 -15.95
CA ALA A 157 -1.75 14.51 -16.38
C ALA A 157 -0.84 15.32 -15.45
N ARG A 158 -1.35 15.78 -14.30
CA ARG A 158 -0.53 16.49 -13.28
C ARG A 158 0.04 15.55 -12.20
N ASN A 159 -0.36 14.29 -12.18
CA ASN A 159 0.26 13.27 -11.33
C ASN A 159 1.40 12.60 -12.11
N CYS A 160 2.61 12.56 -11.54
CA CYS A 160 3.80 11.97 -12.17
C CYS A 160 3.69 10.44 -12.36
N ASN A 161 2.77 9.78 -11.64
CA ASN A 161 2.42 8.37 -11.82
C ASN A 161 1.23 8.18 -12.79
N TRP A 162 0.71 9.25 -13.39
CA TRP A 162 -0.36 9.16 -14.39
C TRP A 162 0.20 8.68 -15.72
N LYS A 163 -0.23 7.49 -16.15
CA LYS A 163 -0.05 7.01 -17.52
C LYS A 163 -1.21 7.54 -18.36
N GLU A 164 -0.93 7.94 -19.60
CA GLU A 164 -1.95 8.42 -20.57
C GLU A 164 -3.07 7.38 -20.80
N ASN A 165 -2.78 6.10 -20.53
CA ASN A 165 -3.74 5.01 -20.34
C ASN A 165 -3.44 4.27 -19.02
N PRO A 166 -4.02 4.69 -17.89
CA PRO A 166 -3.97 3.90 -16.67
C PRO A 166 -4.93 2.73 -16.86
N ALA A 167 -4.47 1.49 -16.66
CA ALA A 167 -5.30 0.28 -16.69
C ALA A 167 -6.36 0.19 -15.55
N HIS A 168 -6.73 1.33 -14.96
CA HIS A 168 -7.77 1.45 -13.95
C HIS A 168 -8.81 2.49 -14.42
N GLU A 169 -9.67 2.05 -15.32
CA GLU A 169 -10.93 2.72 -15.62
C GLU A 169 -11.79 2.71 -14.34
N TRP A 170 -11.73 3.79 -13.57
CA TRP A 170 -12.83 4.08 -12.68
C TRP A 170 -14.02 4.54 -13.53
N ARG A 171 -15.06 3.69 -13.49
CA ARG A 171 -16.49 4.05 -13.39
C ARG A 171 -17.35 3.96 -14.64
N ASP A 172 -17.18 2.91 -15.42
CA ASP A 172 -18.34 2.35 -16.11
C ASP A 172 -18.38 0.84 -15.91
N TYR A 173 -19.03 0.40 -14.82
CA TYR A 173 -19.40 -1.01 -14.66
C TYR A 173 -20.54 -1.38 -15.63
N GLY A 174 -20.63 -0.71 -16.78
CA GLY A 174 -21.77 -0.71 -17.66
C GLY A 174 -23.00 -0.01 -17.07
N GLU A 175 -23.92 0.32 -17.97
CA GLU A 175 -25.19 0.99 -17.68
C GLU A 175 -26.05 0.23 -16.66
N ASN A 176 -25.92 -1.10 -16.60
CA ASN A 176 -26.72 -1.96 -15.74
C ASN A 176 -26.32 -1.92 -14.25
N TRP A 177 -25.17 -1.32 -13.91
CA TRP A 177 -24.61 -1.40 -12.56
C TRP A 177 -25.52 -0.81 -11.49
N LYS A 178 -26.11 0.36 -11.75
CA LYS A 178 -26.98 1.03 -10.75
C LYS A 178 -28.17 0.14 -10.37
N ASP A 179 -28.75 -0.54 -11.36
CA ASP A 179 -29.87 -1.44 -11.15
C ASP A 179 -29.44 -2.73 -10.47
N GLN A 180 -28.33 -3.33 -10.88
CA GLN A 180 -27.81 -4.55 -10.26
C GLN A 180 -27.38 -4.31 -8.82
N ARG A 181 -26.77 -3.16 -8.54
CA ARG A 181 -26.43 -2.71 -7.18
C ARG A 181 -27.68 -2.63 -6.30
N LYS A 182 -28.75 -2.01 -6.79
CA LYS A 182 -30.01 -1.92 -6.04
C LYS A 182 -30.64 -3.29 -5.81
N LYS A 183 -30.58 -4.19 -6.80
CA LYS A 183 -31.08 -5.56 -6.69
C LYS A 183 -30.28 -6.39 -5.68
N ALA A 184 -28.95 -6.29 -5.68
CA ALA A 184 -28.08 -6.98 -4.72
C ALA A 184 -28.34 -6.51 -3.29
N LEU A 185 -28.42 -5.20 -3.04
CA LEU A 185 -28.77 -4.66 -1.71
C LEU A 185 -30.13 -5.16 -1.23
N LYS A 186 -31.15 -5.18 -2.12
CA LYS A 186 -32.48 -5.69 -1.78
C LYS A 186 -32.47 -7.19 -1.48
N ARG A 187 -31.77 -7.98 -2.29
CA ARG A 187 -31.60 -9.44 -2.08
C ARG A 187 -30.97 -9.71 -0.72
N ASP A 188 -29.98 -8.92 -0.35
CA ASP A 188 -29.20 -9.07 0.87
C ASP A 188 -29.86 -8.41 2.09
N GLY A 189 -31.12 -7.98 1.97
CA GLY A 189 -31.88 -7.35 3.05
C GLY A 189 -31.25 -6.06 3.57
N PHE A 190 -30.45 -5.37 2.74
CA PHE A 190 -29.63 -4.23 3.13
C PHE A 190 -28.68 -4.54 4.30
N GLY A 191 -28.20 -5.78 4.40
CA GLY A 191 -27.29 -6.25 5.42
C GLY A 191 -26.00 -6.82 4.86
N CYS A 192 -24.91 -6.72 5.63
CA CYS A 192 -23.64 -7.35 5.28
C CYS A 192 -23.78 -8.89 5.32
N GLN A 193 -23.40 -9.55 4.22
CA GLN A 193 -23.54 -11.00 4.04
C GLN A 193 -22.37 -11.82 4.61
N THR A 194 -21.38 -11.16 5.19
CA THR A 194 -20.24 -11.83 5.83
C THR A 194 -20.71 -12.58 7.09
N PRO A 195 -20.36 -13.86 7.28
CA PRO A 195 -20.72 -14.64 8.46
C PRO A 195 -20.40 -13.93 9.77
N GLY A 196 -21.33 -13.96 10.72
CA GLY A 196 -21.19 -13.29 12.02
C GLY A 196 -21.36 -11.77 11.98
N CYS A 197 -21.59 -11.16 10.82
CA CYS A 197 -21.89 -9.73 10.72
C CYS A 197 -23.40 -9.47 10.75
N ALA A 198 -23.82 -8.51 11.58
CA ALA A 198 -25.21 -8.05 11.66
C ALA A 198 -25.39 -6.59 11.21
N ARG A 199 -24.38 -6.02 10.53
CA ARG A 199 -24.42 -4.61 10.10
C ARG A 199 -25.46 -4.40 9.01
N SER A 200 -26.38 -3.49 9.28
CA SER A 200 -27.33 -2.99 8.29
C SER A 200 -26.77 -1.77 7.55
N GLN A 201 -27.42 -1.41 6.45
CA GLN A 201 -27.13 -0.17 5.73
C GLN A 201 -27.38 1.06 6.58
N ALA A 202 -28.38 1.05 7.46
CA ALA A 202 -28.64 2.16 8.38
C ALA A 202 -27.50 2.31 9.39
N ASP A 203 -27.06 1.20 10.01
CA ASP A 203 -25.93 1.21 10.95
C ASP A 203 -24.65 1.70 10.28
N HIS A 204 -24.45 1.29 9.02
CA HIS A 204 -23.29 1.70 8.23
C HIS A 204 -23.33 3.19 7.90
N GLN A 205 -24.52 3.72 7.55
CA GLN A 205 -24.70 5.14 7.27
C GLN A 205 -24.48 6.00 8.52
N VAL A 206 -24.89 5.52 9.70
CA VAL A 206 -24.68 6.22 10.98
C VAL A 206 -23.21 6.17 11.41
N GLU A 207 -22.56 5.01 11.34
CA GLU A 207 -21.16 4.87 11.80
C GLU A 207 -20.14 5.44 10.81
N PHE A 208 -20.41 5.35 9.51
CA PHE A 208 -19.43 5.67 8.46
C PHE A 208 -19.91 6.73 7.45
N GLY A 209 -21.13 7.25 7.55
CA GLY A 209 -21.64 8.25 6.59
C GLY A 209 -21.88 7.72 5.16
N THR A 210 -21.72 6.42 4.94
CA THR A 210 -21.87 5.76 3.64
C THR A 210 -22.73 4.50 3.75
N GLY A 211 -23.33 4.07 2.64
CA GLY A 211 -24.07 2.81 2.60
C GLY A 211 -23.15 1.58 2.51
N LEU A 212 -23.73 0.38 2.60
CA LEU A 212 -22.99 -0.85 2.37
C LEU A 212 -22.39 -0.89 0.96
N HIS A 213 -21.23 -1.55 0.87
CA HIS A 213 -20.49 -1.75 -0.36
C HIS A 213 -20.98 -3.00 -1.07
N ILE A 214 -20.76 -3.07 -2.38
CA ILE A 214 -20.96 -4.28 -3.16
C ILE A 214 -19.63 -4.70 -3.73
N HIS A 215 -19.30 -5.96 -3.48
CA HIS A 215 -18.08 -6.59 -3.95
C HIS A 215 -18.39 -7.58 -5.09
N HIS A 216 -17.54 -7.61 -6.10
CA HIS A 216 -17.55 -8.63 -7.15
C HIS A 216 -16.76 -9.85 -6.68
N ILE A 217 -17.42 -10.99 -6.49
CA ILE A 217 -16.80 -12.23 -6.00
C ILE A 217 -15.67 -12.68 -6.94
N ARG A 218 -15.96 -12.71 -8.24
CA ARG A 218 -14.95 -12.92 -9.28
C ARG A 218 -14.56 -11.58 -9.91
N PRO A 219 -13.26 -11.34 -10.13
CA PRO A 219 -12.77 -10.09 -10.68
C PRO A 219 -13.18 -9.92 -12.15
N LEU A 220 -13.24 -8.66 -12.60
CA LEU A 220 -13.59 -8.27 -13.98
C LEU A 220 -12.71 -8.97 -15.03
N SER A 221 -11.42 -9.15 -14.73
CA SER A 221 -10.45 -9.83 -15.60
C SER A 221 -10.83 -11.27 -15.93
N SER A 222 -11.71 -11.90 -15.15
CA SER A 222 -12.20 -13.26 -15.42
C SER A 222 -13.38 -13.32 -16.40
N PHE A 223 -13.81 -12.16 -16.92
CA PHE A 223 -14.95 -12.01 -17.84
C PHE A 223 -14.59 -11.24 -19.13
N SER A 224 -13.30 -11.05 -19.41
CA SER A 224 -12.83 -10.54 -20.70
C SER A 224 -12.51 -11.68 -21.65
N ASP A 225 -13.09 -11.69 -22.85
CA ASP A 225 -12.62 -12.55 -23.94
C ASP A 225 -11.40 -11.90 -24.58
N ASN A 226 -10.24 -12.55 -24.50
CA ASN A 226 -8.97 -12.13 -25.13
C ASN A 226 -8.47 -10.71 -24.78
N GLY A 227 -8.98 -10.09 -23.71
CA GLY A 227 -8.46 -8.83 -23.14
C GLY A 227 -8.99 -7.54 -23.77
N GLU A 228 -9.96 -7.60 -24.69
CA GLU A 228 -10.42 -6.40 -25.43
C GLU A 228 -11.76 -5.83 -24.97
N THR A 229 -12.65 -6.62 -24.35
CA THR A 229 -13.95 -6.10 -23.85
C THR A 229 -14.48 -6.92 -22.67
N VAL A 230 -14.90 -6.23 -21.59
CA VAL A 230 -15.49 -6.85 -20.40
C VAL A 230 -17.01 -6.90 -20.56
N ASP A 231 -17.59 -8.10 -20.43
CA ASP A 231 -19.05 -8.26 -20.43
C ASP A 231 -19.65 -7.85 -19.08
N PHE A 232 -20.08 -6.58 -18.97
CA PHE A 232 -20.69 -6.03 -17.77
C PHE A 232 -22.05 -6.66 -17.42
N GLU A 233 -22.76 -7.27 -18.37
CA GLU A 233 -23.96 -8.06 -18.06
C GLU A 233 -23.64 -9.32 -17.29
N ARG A 234 -22.52 -9.97 -17.60
CA ARG A 234 -22.04 -11.15 -16.88
C ARG A 234 -21.36 -10.79 -15.57
N VAL A 235 -20.51 -9.76 -15.55
CA VAL A 235 -19.82 -9.30 -14.34
C VAL A 235 -20.80 -8.88 -13.24
N ASN A 236 -21.86 -8.16 -13.61
CA ASN A 236 -22.82 -7.61 -12.63
C ASN A 236 -24.01 -8.52 -12.34
N ARG A 237 -23.97 -9.80 -12.74
CA ARG A 237 -24.98 -10.76 -12.31
C ARG A 237 -24.99 -10.84 -10.80
N LEU A 238 -26.19 -10.94 -10.22
CA LEU A 238 -26.34 -11.01 -8.76
C LEU A 238 -25.51 -12.15 -8.15
N GLU A 239 -25.37 -13.28 -8.84
CA GLU A 239 -24.52 -14.40 -8.40
C GLU A 239 -23.04 -14.03 -8.18
N ASN A 240 -22.55 -13.00 -8.87
CA ASN A 240 -21.19 -12.48 -8.75
C ASN A 240 -21.10 -11.27 -7.81
N LEU A 241 -22.21 -10.81 -7.21
CA LEU A 241 -22.25 -9.64 -6.33
C LEU A 241 -22.58 -10.04 -4.90
N VAL A 242 -21.93 -9.42 -3.93
CA VAL A 242 -22.21 -9.60 -2.50
C VAL A 242 -22.17 -8.27 -1.74
N THR A 243 -23.17 -8.03 -0.89
CA THR A 243 -23.22 -6.84 -0.03
C THR A 243 -22.35 -7.03 1.20
N VAL A 244 -21.43 -6.09 1.44
CA VAL A 244 -20.46 -6.15 2.55
C VAL A 244 -20.26 -4.77 3.17
N CYS A 245 -19.90 -4.69 4.45
CA CYS A 245 -19.49 -3.44 5.07
C CYS A 245 -18.02 -3.12 4.74
N VAL A 246 -17.60 -1.87 4.96
CA VAL A 246 -16.19 -1.44 4.78
C VAL A 246 -15.23 -2.36 5.54
N LYS A 247 -15.58 -2.72 6.78
CA LYS A 247 -14.77 -3.62 7.62
C LYS A 247 -14.63 -5.02 7.04
N HIS A 248 -15.53 -5.52 6.20
CA HIS A 248 -15.42 -6.86 5.64
C HIS A 248 -15.07 -6.89 4.16
N HIS A 249 -15.10 -5.75 3.45
CA HIS A 249 -14.74 -5.68 2.03
C HIS A 249 -13.36 -6.29 1.75
N HIS A 250 -12.37 -5.97 2.59
CA HIS A 250 -11.01 -6.51 2.48
C HIS A 250 -10.93 -8.05 2.65
N LEU A 251 -11.84 -8.66 3.42
CA LEU A 251 -11.88 -10.12 3.56
C LEU A 251 -12.32 -10.78 2.25
N TRP A 252 -13.29 -10.16 1.57
CA TRP A 252 -13.79 -10.64 0.29
C TRP A 252 -12.80 -10.43 -0.84
N GLU A 253 -12.06 -9.31 -0.82
CA GLU A 253 -10.94 -9.09 -1.75
C GLU A 253 -9.88 -10.20 -1.66
N ARG A 254 -9.54 -10.65 -0.45
CA ARG A 254 -8.59 -11.75 -0.23
C ARG A 254 -9.14 -13.12 -0.61
N ALA A 255 -10.45 -13.32 -0.44
CA ALA A 255 -11.10 -14.58 -0.77
C ALA A 255 -11.29 -14.74 -2.28
N SER A 256 -11.41 -13.65 -3.04
CA SER A 256 -11.59 -13.66 -4.49
C SER A 256 -10.53 -14.53 -5.19
N PRO A 257 -10.91 -15.44 -6.10
CA PRO A 257 -12.24 -15.61 -6.72
C PRO A 257 -13.19 -16.55 -5.96
N LEU A 258 -12.81 -17.03 -4.77
CA LEU A 258 -13.62 -17.94 -3.97
C LEU A 258 -14.75 -17.17 -3.25
N ARG A 259 -15.90 -17.84 -3.16
CA ARG A 259 -17.07 -17.32 -2.45
C ARG A 259 -17.04 -17.81 -1.01
N LEU A 260 -17.05 -16.90 -0.04
CA LEU A 260 -17.31 -17.24 1.36
C LEU A 260 -18.78 -17.62 1.54
N ASP A 261 -19.06 -18.50 2.51
CA ASP A 261 -20.44 -18.84 2.86
C ASP A 261 -21.19 -17.57 3.26
N THR A 262 -22.29 -17.28 2.56
CA THR A 262 -23.13 -16.11 2.84
C THR A 262 -24.17 -16.45 3.90
N ARG A 263 -24.53 -15.46 4.71
CA ARG A 263 -25.53 -15.58 5.78
C ARG A 263 -26.96 -15.74 5.27
#